data_AF-A0A1Z5K7Y7-F1
#
_entry.id   AF-A0A1Z5K7Y7-F1
#
_cell.length_a   1.000
_cell.length_b   1.000
_cell.length_c   1.000
_cell.angle_alpha   90.00
_cell.angle_beta   90.00
_cell.angle_gamma   90.00
#
_symmetry.space_group_name_H-M   'P 1'
#
loop_
_entity.id
_entity.type
_entity.pdbx_description
1 polymer ?
#
loop_
_entity_poly.entity_id
_entity_poly.type
_entity_poly.pdbx_seq_one_letter_code
_entity_poly.pdbx_strand_id
1 'polypeptide(L)'
;MSNKERDADSADGTSKWGKNGFGAPVAIKQSGKFSKEESEKIRNAIEEFCRTRDVTVARLCSECDHKAELKGAWMEISKCLPERSVQSVYRHGIRKLHPFKRGAWTEEETTLLSDLVQRMGKKWSAIQAKLNRSADSCRDKYREMSEEFLKGRWKDEETVELQKYIREFLNAKPDADMVSLGKMVDRQGIQIPWSTISKKLGNRSRLSCFKKWQKMTGRSDDAPEPKSGKTRRPRSEKRRAKRVKVEPSSGNEDELRAKMAAETVEAVELPDAVTLKTRKAK
;
A
#
# COMPACT_ATOMS: atom_id res chain seq x y z
N MET A 1 -14.01 -20.22 -17.15
CA MET A 1 -13.20 -21.44 -17.37
C MET A 1 -11.89 -21.22 -16.62
N SER A 2 -11.88 -21.40 -15.29
CA SER A 2 -11.53 -22.65 -14.60
C SER A 2 -10.26 -23.29 -15.15
N ASN A 3 -9.12 -22.99 -14.53
CA ASN A 3 -8.02 -23.95 -14.41
C ASN A 3 -7.60 -24.00 -12.94
N LYS A 4 -8.34 -24.84 -12.22
CA LYS A 4 -7.99 -25.39 -10.91
C LYS A 4 -7.25 -26.70 -11.22
N GLU A 5 -5.98 -26.61 -11.60
CA GLU A 5 -5.14 -27.80 -11.67
C GLU A 5 -4.57 -28.07 -10.28
N ARG A 6 -4.92 -29.25 -9.80
CA ARG A 6 -4.61 -29.80 -8.48
C ARG A 6 -3.15 -30.23 -8.49
N ASP A 7 -2.35 -29.63 -7.61
CA ASP A 7 -1.03 -30.15 -7.28
C ASP A 7 -1.17 -31.57 -6.69
N ALA A 8 -0.40 -32.50 -7.25
CA ALA A 8 -0.36 -33.90 -6.87
C ALA A 8 0.28 -34.11 -5.47
N ASP A 9 -0.52 -34.74 -4.63
CA ASP A 9 -0.25 -35.67 -3.53
C ASP A 9 1.07 -35.59 -2.72
N SER A 10 0.92 -35.21 -1.45
CA SER A 10 1.72 -35.72 -0.33
C SER A 10 0.71 -36.28 0.69
N ALA A 11 0.93 -37.52 1.15
CA ALA A 11 -0.01 -38.39 1.86
C ALA A 11 -0.51 -37.91 3.25
N ASP A 12 -0.25 -36.65 3.59
CA ASP A 12 -0.82 -35.97 4.75
C ASP A 12 -1.26 -34.60 4.22
N GLY A 13 -2.56 -34.29 4.23
CA GLY A 13 -3.22 -33.16 3.55
C GLY A 13 -2.76 -31.75 3.97
N THR A 14 -1.58 -31.62 4.56
CA THR A 14 -0.90 -30.39 4.96
C THR A 14 -0.03 -29.84 3.82
N SER A 15 -0.44 -28.70 3.26
CA SER A 15 0.31 -27.97 2.22
C SER A 15 1.76 -27.71 2.64
N LYS A 16 2.73 -27.93 1.72
CA LYS A 16 4.17 -27.65 1.92
C LYS A 16 4.46 -26.25 2.48
N TRP A 17 3.59 -25.29 2.17
CA TRP A 17 3.69 -23.90 2.59
C TRP A 17 3.40 -23.68 4.09
N GLY A 18 2.68 -24.61 4.73
CA GLY A 18 2.39 -24.59 6.17
C GLY A 18 3.49 -25.18 7.04
N LYS A 19 4.45 -25.91 6.43
CA LYS A 19 5.58 -26.56 7.11
C LYS A 19 6.80 -25.62 7.13
N ASN A 20 7.85 -25.99 7.85
CA ASN A 20 9.13 -25.27 7.79
C ASN A 20 9.93 -25.65 6.52
N GLY A 21 11.11 -25.04 6.32
CA GLY A 21 11.99 -25.32 5.17
C GLY A 21 12.51 -26.76 5.06
N PHE A 22 12.27 -27.60 6.09
CA PHE A 22 12.62 -29.02 6.12
C PHE A 22 11.41 -29.94 5.95
N GLY A 23 10.20 -29.39 5.78
CA GLY A 23 8.97 -30.18 5.69
C GLY A 23 8.49 -30.73 7.04
N ALA A 24 9.02 -30.23 8.16
CA ALA A 24 8.53 -30.57 9.49
C ALA A 24 7.41 -29.60 9.94
N PRO A 25 6.49 -30.06 10.82
CA PRO A 25 5.53 -29.19 11.49
C PRO A 25 6.26 -28.10 12.28
N VAL A 26 5.79 -26.86 12.18
CA VAL A 26 6.35 -25.74 12.94
C VAL A 26 5.87 -25.85 14.39
N ALA A 27 6.71 -26.39 15.29
CA ALA A 27 6.37 -26.73 16.67
C ALA A 27 5.93 -25.52 17.51
N ILE A 28 6.39 -24.32 17.18
CA ILE A 28 6.04 -23.07 17.86
C ILE A 28 5.66 -22.08 16.77
N LYS A 29 4.38 -21.69 16.71
CA LYS A 29 3.92 -20.58 15.87
C LYS A 29 4.54 -19.28 16.41
N GLN A 30 5.82 -19.02 16.13
CA GLN A 30 6.32 -17.65 16.12
C GLN A 30 5.54 -16.94 15.01
N SER A 31 4.38 -16.41 15.40
CA SER A 31 3.45 -15.68 14.55
C SER A 31 3.53 -14.23 14.97
N GLY A 32 3.63 -13.32 14.01
CA GLY A 32 3.77 -11.90 14.30
C GLY A 32 4.97 -11.28 13.59
N LYS A 33 5.41 -10.13 14.12
CA LYS A 33 6.48 -9.33 13.51
C LYS A 33 7.78 -10.13 13.42
N PHE A 34 8.49 -9.95 12.32
CA PHE A 34 9.85 -10.47 12.18
C PHE A 34 10.81 -9.54 12.92
N SER A 35 11.75 -10.12 13.66
CA SER A 35 12.86 -9.39 14.27
C SER A 35 13.81 -8.85 13.18
N LYS A 36 14.69 -7.92 13.56
CA LYS A 36 15.73 -7.42 12.65
C LYS A 36 16.67 -8.55 12.22
N GLU A 37 17.05 -9.40 13.16
CA GLU A 37 17.91 -10.56 12.91
C GLU A 37 17.26 -11.58 11.97
N GLU A 38 15.99 -11.92 12.18
CA GLU A 38 15.25 -12.81 11.27
C GLU A 38 15.17 -12.22 9.86
N SER A 39 14.94 -10.91 9.76
CA SER A 39 14.89 -10.21 8.47
C SER A 39 16.23 -10.20 7.74
N GLU A 40 17.34 -10.10 8.47
CA GLU A 40 18.69 -10.17 7.90
C GLU A 40 19.02 -11.58 7.42
N LYS A 41 18.70 -12.62 8.21
CA LYS A 41 18.86 -14.03 7.81
C LYS A 41 18.12 -14.33 6.52
N ILE A 42 16.88 -13.86 6.37
CA ILE A 42 16.10 -14.04 5.15
C ILE A 42 16.76 -13.31 3.96
N ARG A 43 17.25 -12.09 4.15
CA ARG A 43 17.91 -11.34 3.09
C ARG A 43 19.16 -12.07 2.60
N ASN A 44 20.03 -12.46 3.53
CA ASN A 44 21.27 -13.17 3.20
C ASN A 44 20.98 -14.50 2.51
N ALA A 45 19.99 -15.26 2.98
CA ALA A 45 19.59 -16.52 2.35
C ALA A 45 19.06 -16.31 0.92
N ILE A 46 18.35 -15.22 0.67
CA ILE A 46 17.86 -14.86 -0.67
C ILE A 46 19.02 -14.47 -1.59
N GLU A 47 19.95 -13.63 -1.11
CA GLU A 47 21.13 -13.23 -1.87
C GLU A 47 22.04 -14.41 -2.19
N GLU A 48 22.24 -15.33 -1.24
CA GLU A 48 22.98 -16.58 -1.43
C GLU A 48 22.36 -17.47 -2.51
N PHE A 49 21.04 -17.65 -2.43
CA PHE A 49 20.29 -18.45 -3.39
C PHE A 49 20.39 -17.84 -4.80
N CYS A 50 20.19 -16.52 -4.89
CA CYS A 50 20.32 -15.76 -6.13
C CYS A 50 21.72 -15.87 -6.74
N ARG A 51 22.78 -15.79 -5.91
CA ARG A 51 24.17 -15.95 -6.35
C ARG A 51 24.48 -17.36 -6.83
N THR A 52 23.97 -18.38 -6.14
CA THR A 52 24.26 -19.78 -6.45
C THR A 52 23.56 -20.26 -7.73
N ARG A 53 22.35 -19.77 -7.99
CA ARG A 53 21.54 -20.18 -9.15
C ARG A 53 21.55 -19.17 -10.30
N ASP A 54 22.34 -18.11 -10.20
CA ASP A 54 22.42 -17.02 -11.18
C ASP A 54 21.04 -16.41 -11.52
N VAL A 55 20.27 -16.12 -10.47
CA VAL A 55 18.92 -15.53 -10.57
C VAL A 55 18.91 -14.18 -9.87
N THR A 56 18.36 -13.15 -10.52
CA THR A 56 18.20 -11.84 -9.87
C THR A 56 17.13 -11.88 -8.77
N VAL A 57 17.33 -11.12 -7.69
CA VAL A 57 16.34 -10.99 -6.59
C VAL A 57 14.97 -10.56 -7.11
N ALA A 58 14.95 -9.67 -8.11
CA ALA A 58 13.73 -9.23 -8.78
C ALA A 58 12.99 -10.38 -9.46
N ARG A 59 13.71 -11.26 -10.17
CA ARG A 59 13.14 -12.45 -10.83
C ARG A 59 12.61 -13.44 -9.79
N LEU A 60 13.38 -13.74 -8.74
CA LEU A 60 12.94 -14.61 -7.64
C LEU A 60 11.66 -14.09 -6.94
N CYS A 61 11.53 -12.77 -6.77
CA CYS A 61 10.37 -12.18 -6.11
C CYS A 61 9.15 -12.02 -7.03
N SER A 62 9.37 -11.83 -8.34
CA SER A 62 8.28 -11.57 -9.30
C SER A 62 7.73 -12.86 -9.92
N GLU A 63 8.58 -13.87 -10.11
CA GLU A 63 8.19 -15.16 -10.66
C GLU A 63 7.76 -16.09 -9.52
N CYS A 64 6.56 -16.66 -9.64
CA CYS A 64 6.10 -17.66 -8.68
C CYS A 64 6.88 -18.98 -8.84
N ASP A 65 6.98 -19.73 -7.75
CA ASP A 65 7.67 -21.03 -7.53
C ASP A 65 7.28 -22.19 -8.48
N HIS A 66 6.56 -21.90 -9.58
CA HIS A 66 6.05 -22.87 -10.54
C HIS A 66 6.94 -23.03 -11.78
N LYS A 67 7.89 -22.11 -12.02
CA LYS A 67 8.90 -22.29 -13.07
C LYS A 67 9.98 -23.25 -12.56
N ALA A 68 10.37 -24.21 -13.39
CA ALA A 68 11.21 -25.35 -12.99
C ALA A 68 12.50 -24.94 -12.23
N GLU A 69 13.18 -23.88 -12.67
CA GLU A 69 14.42 -23.37 -12.06
C GLU A 69 14.23 -22.76 -10.66
N LEU A 70 13.02 -22.28 -10.36
CA LEU A 70 12.69 -21.66 -9.08
C LEU A 70 11.94 -22.59 -8.15
N LYS A 71 11.54 -23.80 -8.61
CA LYS A 71 10.74 -24.74 -7.85
C LYS A 71 11.46 -25.15 -6.57
N GLY A 72 10.84 -24.87 -5.43
CA GLY A 72 11.39 -25.14 -4.11
C GLY A 72 12.34 -24.07 -3.58
N ALA A 73 12.55 -22.96 -4.30
CA ALA A 73 13.43 -21.88 -3.88
C ALA A 73 13.12 -21.39 -2.47
N TRP A 74 11.83 -21.12 -2.22
CA TRP A 74 11.38 -20.64 -0.92
C TRP A 74 11.43 -21.69 0.17
N MET A 75 11.41 -22.99 -0.15
CA MET A 75 11.64 -24.05 0.85
C MET A 75 13.10 -24.04 1.31
N GLU A 76 14.04 -23.93 0.38
CA GLU A 76 15.47 -23.84 0.68
C GLU A 76 15.80 -22.58 1.49
N ILE A 77 15.31 -21.43 1.06
CA ILE A 77 15.48 -20.16 1.76
C ILE A 77 14.89 -20.23 3.18
N SER A 78 13.75 -20.91 3.35
CA SER A 78 13.10 -21.03 4.67
C SER A 78 13.87 -21.92 5.65
N LYS A 79 14.90 -22.67 5.22
CA LYS A 79 15.77 -23.44 6.13
C LYS A 79 16.55 -22.54 7.09
N CYS A 80 16.79 -21.28 6.74
CA CYS A 80 17.46 -20.33 7.64
C CYS A 80 16.63 -19.98 8.89
N LEU A 81 15.31 -20.24 8.87
CA LEU A 81 14.37 -19.99 9.97
C LEU A 81 13.40 -21.18 10.13
N PRO A 82 13.86 -22.30 10.72
CA PRO A 82 13.03 -23.50 10.89
C PRO A 82 11.84 -23.29 11.83
N GLU A 83 11.87 -22.22 12.63
CA GLU A 83 10.78 -21.81 13.54
C GLU A 83 9.64 -21.07 12.83
N ARG A 84 9.80 -20.70 11.55
CA ARG A 84 8.78 -20.04 10.73
C ARG A 84 8.34 -20.97 9.60
N SER A 85 7.07 -20.86 9.21
CA SER A 85 6.58 -21.59 8.03
C SER A 85 7.13 -20.99 6.73
N VAL A 86 7.23 -21.81 5.68
CA VAL A 86 7.67 -21.37 4.35
C VAL A 86 6.81 -20.22 3.84
N GLN A 87 5.49 -20.26 4.08
CA GLN A 87 4.58 -19.18 3.70
C GLN A 87 4.89 -17.85 4.40
N SER A 88 5.31 -17.89 5.67
CA SER A 88 5.66 -16.69 6.44
C SER A 88 6.92 -16.03 5.87
N VAL A 89 7.96 -16.84 5.64
CA VAL A 89 9.24 -16.39 5.07
C VAL A 89 9.02 -15.82 3.66
N TYR A 90 8.27 -16.53 2.81
CA TYR A 90 7.90 -16.05 1.48
C TYR A 90 7.23 -14.67 1.51
N ARG A 91 6.14 -14.53 2.28
CA ARG A 91 5.41 -13.25 2.37
C ARG A 91 6.29 -12.12 2.89
N HIS A 92 7.18 -12.41 3.85
CA HIS A 92 8.12 -11.41 4.37
C HIS A 92 9.17 -11.01 3.34
N GLY A 93 9.79 -11.99 2.68
CA GLY A 93 10.77 -11.79 1.62
C GLY A 93 10.22 -10.96 0.47
N ILE A 94 9.06 -11.33 -0.08
CA ILE A 94 8.38 -10.58 -1.14
C ILE A 94 8.09 -9.14 -0.71
N ARG A 95 7.54 -8.92 0.50
CA ARG A 95 7.23 -7.57 0.98
C ARG A 95 8.47 -6.69 1.09
N LYS A 96 9.62 -7.26 1.45
CA LYS A 96 10.88 -6.53 1.65
C LYS A 96 11.67 -6.32 0.37
N LEU A 97 11.76 -7.34 -0.48
CA LEU A 97 12.72 -7.38 -1.59
C LEU A 97 12.09 -7.29 -2.98
N HIS A 98 10.76 -7.43 -3.11
CA HIS A 98 10.12 -7.24 -4.41
C HIS A 98 10.38 -5.82 -4.94
N PRO A 99 10.68 -5.65 -6.25
CA PRO A 99 10.99 -4.36 -6.88
C PRO A 99 9.79 -3.41 -7.03
N PHE A 100 8.70 -3.61 -6.28
CA PHE A 100 7.56 -2.70 -6.35
C PHE A 100 7.92 -1.31 -5.85
N LYS A 101 7.31 -0.29 -6.47
CA LYS A 101 7.38 1.09 -5.98
C LYS A 101 6.82 1.15 -4.54
N ARG A 102 7.47 1.94 -3.69
CA ARG A 102 7.08 2.17 -2.29
C ARG A 102 7.04 3.68 -2.04
N GLY A 103 6.25 4.11 -1.06
CA GLY A 103 6.14 5.51 -0.68
C GLY A 103 4.91 6.21 -1.25
N ALA A 104 5.00 7.54 -1.36
CA ALA A 104 3.89 8.41 -1.75
C ALA A 104 3.27 8.01 -3.09
N TRP A 105 1.97 8.24 -3.22
CA TRP A 105 1.20 7.99 -4.44
C TRP A 105 1.12 9.26 -5.27
N THR A 106 1.42 9.16 -6.56
CA THR A 106 1.23 10.29 -7.49
C THR A 106 -0.23 10.36 -7.95
N GLU A 107 -0.64 11.53 -8.42
CA GLU A 107 -1.99 11.73 -8.96
C GLU A 107 -2.26 10.81 -10.15
N GLU A 108 -1.28 10.65 -11.04
CA GLU A 108 -1.31 9.70 -12.16
C GLU A 108 -1.54 8.25 -11.70
N GLU A 109 -0.81 7.81 -10.67
CA GLU A 109 -0.97 6.46 -10.10
C GLU A 109 -2.38 6.27 -9.51
N THR A 110 -2.92 7.30 -8.87
CA THR A 110 -4.27 7.26 -8.29
C THR A 110 -5.38 7.24 -9.34
N THR A 111 -5.25 8.06 -10.38
CA THR A 111 -6.18 8.10 -11.52
C THR A 111 -6.18 6.77 -12.26
N LEU A 112 -4.99 6.24 -12.56
CA LEU A 112 -4.84 4.93 -13.20
C LEU A 112 -5.41 3.79 -12.34
N LEU A 113 -5.19 3.83 -11.02
CA LEU A 113 -5.77 2.85 -10.11
C LEU A 113 -7.31 2.91 -10.12
N SER A 114 -7.90 4.09 -10.13
CA SER A 114 -9.36 4.27 -10.20
C SER A 114 -9.93 3.70 -11.51
N ASP A 115 -9.34 4.07 -12.64
CA ASP A 115 -9.74 3.58 -13.97
C ASP A 115 -9.60 2.06 -14.10
N LEU A 116 -8.49 1.48 -13.62
CA LEU A 116 -8.32 0.03 -13.61
C LEU A 116 -9.37 -0.67 -12.76
N VAL A 117 -9.70 -0.15 -11.57
CA VAL A 117 -10.76 -0.74 -10.74
C VAL A 117 -12.12 -0.62 -11.43
N GLN A 118 -12.41 0.48 -12.13
CA GLN A 118 -13.64 0.64 -12.90
C GLN A 118 -13.74 -0.37 -14.05
N ARG A 119 -12.66 -0.59 -14.80
CA ARG A 119 -12.66 -1.47 -15.98
C ARG A 119 -12.66 -2.97 -15.67
N MET A 120 -11.91 -3.41 -14.64
CA MET A 120 -11.73 -4.84 -14.34
C MET A 120 -12.25 -5.28 -12.96
N GLY A 121 -12.78 -4.36 -12.17
CA GLY A 121 -13.24 -4.59 -10.80
C GLY A 121 -12.08 -4.67 -9.79
N LYS A 122 -12.39 -5.11 -8.57
CA LYS A 122 -11.44 -5.22 -7.43
C LYS A 122 -10.47 -6.41 -7.54
N LYS A 123 -9.93 -6.67 -8.74
CA LYS A 123 -8.97 -7.75 -9.04
C LYS A 123 -7.54 -7.29 -8.77
N TRP A 124 -7.19 -7.13 -7.48
CA TRP A 124 -5.93 -6.50 -7.06
C TRP A 124 -4.65 -7.10 -7.66
N SER A 125 -4.59 -8.42 -7.83
CA SER A 125 -3.42 -9.07 -8.45
C SER A 125 -3.24 -8.69 -9.93
N ALA A 126 -4.34 -8.50 -10.67
CA ALA A 126 -4.30 -8.05 -12.06
C ALA A 126 -3.94 -6.55 -12.14
N ILE A 127 -4.42 -5.76 -11.18
CA ILE A 127 -4.10 -4.34 -11.07
C ILE A 127 -2.61 -4.14 -10.73
N GLN A 128 -2.07 -4.93 -9.79
CA GLN A 128 -0.65 -4.91 -9.41
C GLN A 128 0.28 -5.03 -10.63
N ALA A 129 -0.04 -5.94 -11.55
CA ALA A 129 0.75 -6.15 -12.77
C ALA A 129 0.81 -4.91 -13.67
N LYS A 130 -0.17 -4.00 -13.58
CA LYS A 130 -0.24 -2.76 -14.36
C LYS A 130 0.28 -1.55 -13.61
N LEU A 131 0.18 -1.52 -12.28
CA LEU A 131 0.50 -0.35 -11.46
C LEU A 131 1.91 -0.36 -10.85
N ASN A 132 2.70 -1.42 -11.06
CA ASN A 132 4.01 -1.65 -10.44
C ASN A 132 4.05 -1.35 -8.91
N ARG A 133 2.92 -1.62 -8.24
CA ARG A 133 2.68 -1.47 -6.81
C ARG A 133 2.05 -2.77 -6.32
N SER A 134 2.31 -3.17 -5.08
CA SER A 134 1.73 -4.42 -4.55
C SER A 134 0.20 -4.37 -4.52
N ALA A 135 -0.44 -5.53 -4.68
CA ALA A 135 -1.89 -5.69 -4.67
C ALA A 135 -2.51 -5.16 -3.37
N ASP A 136 -1.84 -5.38 -2.23
CA ASP A 136 -2.24 -4.86 -0.92
C ASP A 136 -2.17 -3.32 -0.90
N SER A 137 -1.10 -2.73 -1.43
CA SER A 137 -0.95 -1.27 -1.54
C SER A 137 -2.04 -0.66 -2.43
N CYS A 138 -2.37 -1.31 -3.56
CA CYS A 138 -3.44 -0.86 -4.45
C CYS A 138 -4.81 -0.89 -3.76
N ARG A 139 -5.11 -1.98 -3.05
CA ARG A 139 -6.36 -2.13 -2.29
C ARG A 139 -6.49 -1.07 -1.20
N ASP A 140 -5.42 -0.88 -0.43
CA ASP A 140 -5.40 0.08 0.65
C ASP A 140 -5.54 1.51 0.13
N LYS A 141 -4.86 1.84 -0.98
CA LYS A 141 -4.99 3.15 -1.60
C LYS A 141 -6.39 3.37 -2.16
N TYR A 142 -6.96 2.42 -2.87
CA TYR A 142 -8.33 2.55 -3.40
C TYR A 142 -9.36 2.77 -2.28
N ARG A 143 -9.21 2.09 -1.15
CA ARG A 143 -10.04 2.33 0.06
C ARG A 143 -9.82 3.71 0.68
N GLU A 144 -8.63 4.30 0.53
CA GLU A 144 -8.33 5.66 0.97
C GLU A 144 -8.83 6.74 -0.01
N MET A 145 -8.99 6.37 -1.28
CA MET A 145 -9.45 7.23 -2.37
C MET A 145 -10.96 7.23 -2.55
N SER A 146 -11.65 6.15 -2.20
CA SER A 146 -13.12 6.15 -2.19
C SER A 146 -13.59 7.28 -1.28
N GLU A 147 -14.10 8.34 -1.90
CA GLU A 147 -14.35 9.69 -1.37
C GLU A 147 -15.44 9.75 -0.29
N GLU A 148 -15.89 8.60 0.21
CA GLU A 148 -16.87 8.48 1.30
C GLU A 148 -16.34 9.06 2.62
N PHE A 149 -15.02 9.21 2.79
CA PHE A 149 -14.43 9.62 4.07
C PHE A 149 -13.85 11.03 4.07
N LEU A 150 -14.42 11.90 4.90
CA LEU A 150 -13.93 13.25 5.18
C LEU A 150 -12.53 13.22 5.79
N LYS A 151 -11.60 13.89 5.12
CA LYS A 151 -10.22 14.14 5.60
C LYS A 151 -10.19 15.48 6.36
N GLY A 152 -9.42 15.55 7.44
CA GLY A 152 -9.24 16.79 8.22
C GLY A 152 -9.96 16.82 9.58
N ARG A 153 -10.17 18.03 10.10
CA ARG A 153 -10.71 18.29 11.46
C ARG A 153 -12.05 17.59 11.66
N TRP A 154 -12.23 16.96 12.81
CA TRP A 154 -13.53 16.43 13.24
C TRP A 154 -14.46 17.59 13.55
N LYS A 155 -15.65 17.60 12.95
CA LYS A 155 -16.72 18.49 13.37
C LYS A 155 -17.32 17.98 14.69
N ASP A 156 -18.02 18.86 15.38
CA ASP A 156 -18.58 18.53 16.68
C ASP A 156 -19.76 17.57 16.53
N GLU A 157 -20.56 17.72 15.47
CA GLU A 157 -21.68 16.82 15.14
C GLU A 157 -21.18 15.38 14.91
N GLU A 158 -20.14 15.22 14.09
CA GLU A 158 -19.52 13.91 13.82
C GLU A 158 -18.92 13.28 15.09
N THR A 159 -18.41 14.13 15.99
CA THR A 159 -17.85 13.67 17.27
C THR A 159 -18.95 13.13 18.17
N VAL A 160 -20.10 13.82 18.23
CA VAL A 160 -21.27 13.37 19.00
C VAL A 160 -21.83 12.07 18.45
N GLU A 161 -21.95 11.93 17.13
CA GLU A 161 -22.40 10.69 16.49
C GLU A 161 -21.46 9.52 16.78
N LEU A 162 -20.14 9.73 16.70
CA LEU A 162 -19.17 8.70 17.07
C LEU A 162 -19.35 8.24 18.52
N GLN A 163 -19.52 9.18 19.46
CA GLN A 163 -19.76 8.84 20.87
C GLN A 163 -21.05 8.03 21.04
N LYS A 164 -22.13 8.44 20.36
CA LYS A 164 -23.42 7.74 20.38
C LYS A 164 -23.26 6.28 19.96
N TYR A 165 -22.61 6.01 18.83
CA TYR A 165 -22.43 4.64 18.34
C TYR A 165 -21.52 3.80 19.24
N ILE A 166 -20.54 4.41 19.90
CA ILE A 166 -19.69 3.72 20.88
C ILE A 166 -20.49 3.38 22.13
N ARG A 167 -21.29 4.32 22.67
CA ARG A 167 -22.17 4.08 23.82
C ARG A 167 -23.19 2.99 23.52
N GLU A 168 -23.80 3.01 22.34
CA GLU A 168 -24.72 1.97 21.85
C GLU A 168 -24.02 0.60 21.82
N PHE A 169 -22.82 0.51 21.26
CA PHE A 169 -22.06 -0.75 21.20
C PHE A 169 -21.66 -1.26 22.59
N LEU A 170 -21.28 -0.37 23.50
CA LEU A 170 -20.90 -0.71 24.87
C LEU A 170 -22.10 -0.88 25.81
N ASN A 171 -23.33 -0.73 25.31
CA ASN A 171 -24.57 -0.69 26.09
C ASN A 171 -24.47 0.24 27.33
N ALA A 172 -23.81 1.39 27.13
CA ALA A 172 -23.53 2.35 28.18
C ALA A 172 -24.63 3.42 28.27
N LYS A 173 -24.70 4.11 29.42
CA LYS A 173 -25.62 5.24 29.60
C LYS A 173 -25.33 6.36 28.58
N PRO A 174 -26.35 7.10 28.09
CA PRO A 174 -26.16 8.19 27.13
C PRO A 174 -25.18 9.29 27.57
N ASP A 175 -25.08 9.51 28.88
CA ASP A 175 -24.20 10.51 29.52
C ASP A 175 -22.88 9.90 30.05
N ALA A 176 -22.55 8.66 29.66
CA ALA A 176 -21.29 8.06 30.07
C ALA A 176 -20.12 8.82 29.42
N ASP A 177 -19.17 9.21 30.26
CA ASP A 177 -17.94 9.88 29.84
C ASP A 177 -17.02 8.92 29.08
N MET A 178 -16.41 9.41 27.99
CA MET A 178 -15.55 8.60 27.12
C MET A 178 -14.30 8.09 27.84
N VAL A 179 -13.70 8.87 28.74
CA VAL A 179 -12.50 8.45 29.48
C VAL A 179 -12.83 7.25 30.38
N SER A 180 -13.97 7.30 31.07
CA SER A 180 -14.45 6.19 31.89
C SER A 180 -14.72 4.92 31.07
N LEU A 181 -15.37 5.06 29.90
CA LEU A 181 -15.60 3.94 28.97
C LEU A 181 -14.29 3.40 28.41
N GLY A 182 -13.32 4.27 28.14
CA GLY A 182 -11.96 3.87 27.80
C GLY A 182 -11.36 2.94 28.85
N LYS A 183 -11.32 3.37 30.12
CA LYS A 183 -10.76 2.53 31.19
C LYS A 183 -11.50 1.19 31.34
N MET A 184 -12.81 1.18 31.16
CA MET A 184 -13.64 -0.03 31.19
C MET A 184 -13.29 -0.99 30.05
N VAL A 185 -13.22 -0.48 28.82
CA VAL A 185 -12.88 -1.26 27.62
C VAL A 185 -11.53 -1.94 27.75
N ASP A 186 -10.54 -1.26 28.34
CA ASP A 186 -9.21 -1.86 28.55
C ASP A 186 -9.22 -2.92 29.66
N ARG A 187 -9.88 -2.63 30.80
CA ARG A 187 -9.99 -3.58 31.91
C ARG A 187 -10.68 -4.87 31.50
N GLN A 188 -11.69 -4.78 30.65
CA GLN A 188 -12.48 -5.91 30.17
C GLN A 188 -11.96 -6.49 28.84
N GLY A 189 -10.92 -5.87 28.23
CA GLY A 189 -10.35 -6.33 26.96
C GLY A 189 -11.30 -6.25 25.76
N ILE A 190 -12.30 -5.36 25.79
CA ILE A 190 -13.35 -5.28 24.77
C ILE A 190 -12.76 -4.76 23.44
N GLN A 191 -13.04 -5.47 22.35
CA GLN A 191 -12.64 -5.05 21.01
C GLN A 191 -13.77 -4.29 20.32
N ILE A 192 -13.64 -2.97 20.22
CA ILE A 192 -14.63 -2.12 19.55
C ILE A 192 -14.60 -2.37 18.02
N PRO A 193 -15.74 -2.70 17.36
CA PRO A 193 -15.80 -2.99 15.94
C PRO A 193 -15.84 -1.70 15.11
N TRP A 194 -14.69 -1.04 14.98
CA TRP A 194 -14.55 0.23 14.25
C TRP A 194 -15.03 0.18 12.79
N SER A 195 -15.03 -0.99 12.15
CA SER A 195 -15.56 -1.16 10.79
C SER A 195 -17.07 -0.98 10.72
N THR A 196 -17.80 -1.46 11.73
CA THR A 196 -19.25 -1.32 11.82
C THR A 196 -19.63 0.11 12.18
N ILE A 197 -18.92 0.71 13.14
CA ILE A 197 -19.12 2.11 13.54
C ILE A 197 -18.83 3.05 12.37
N SER A 198 -17.72 2.84 11.65
CA SER A 198 -17.36 3.63 10.46
C SER A 198 -18.43 3.56 9.37
N LYS A 199 -19.02 2.37 9.13
CA LYS A 199 -20.14 2.22 8.19
C LYS A 199 -21.40 2.95 8.64
N LYS A 200 -21.74 2.90 9.94
CA LYS A 200 -22.88 3.63 10.50
C LYS A 200 -22.69 5.16 10.41
N LEU A 201 -21.46 5.63 10.61
CA LEU A 201 -21.11 7.04 10.53
C LEU A 201 -21.05 7.52 9.06
N GLY A 202 -20.66 6.65 8.13
CA GLY A 202 -20.66 6.90 6.68
C GLY A 202 -19.54 7.83 6.20
N ASN A 203 -19.17 8.85 7.00
CA ASN A 203 -18.28 9.93 6.60
C ASN A 203 -16.85 9.86 7.17
N ARG A 204 -16.51 8.89 8.04
CA ARG A 204 -15.13 8.66 8.54
C ARG A 204 -14.73 7.20 8.50
N SER A 205 -13.47 6.95 8.18
CA SER A 205 -12.90 5.60 8.11
C SER A 205 -12.75 4.96 9.50
N ARG A 206 -12.69 3.62 9.55
CA ARG A 206 -12.42 2.83 10.77
C ARG A 206 -11.22 3.36 11.54
N LEU A 207 -10.12 3.67 10.84
CA LEU A 207 -8.89 4.14 11.47
C LEU A 207 -9.06 5.56 12.05
N SER A 208 -9.82 6.42 11.35
CA SER A 208 -10.14 7.75 11.87
C SER A 208 -10.96 7.67 13.16
N CYS A 209 -11.99 6.81 13.19
CA CYS A 209 -12.83 6.58 14.37
C CYS A 209 -12.00 6.09 15.56
N PHE A 210 -11.12 5.10 15.34
CA PHE A 210 -10.22 4.57 16.37
C PHE A 210 -9.29 5.65 16.92
N LYS A 211 -8.64 6.44 16.05
CA LYS A 211 -7.73 7.52 16.49
C LYS A 211 -8.47 8.59 17.29
N LYS A 212 -9.68 8.97 16.86
CA LYS A 212 -10.52 9.94 17.57
C LYS A 212 -10.91 9.41 18.95
N TRP A 213 -11.28 8.14 19.06
CA TRP A 213 -11.53 7.47 20.34
C TRP A 213 -10.29 7.47 21.26
N GLN A 214 -9.11 7.10 20.77
CA GLN A 214 -7.88 7.15 21.56
C GLN A 214 -7.64 8.56 22.12
N LYS A 215 -7.87 9.59 21.31
CA LYS A 215 -7.75 10.99 21.74
C LYS A 215 -8.80 11.37 22.79
N MET A 216 -10.06 10.96 22.62
CA MET A 216 -11.15 11.26 23.57
C MET A 216 -10.99 10.54 24.91
N THR A 217 -10.42 9.34 24.89
CA THR A 217 -10.15 8.53 26.09
C THR A 217 -8.85 8.92 26.81
N GLY A 218 -8.11 9.92 26.31
CA GLY A 218 -6.84 10.35 26.88
C GLY A 218 -5.68 9.37 26.66
N ARG A 219 -5.79 8.44 25.69
CA ARG A 219 -4.79 7.41 25.39
C ARG A 219 -3.78 7.84 24.33
N SER A 220 -3.35 9.09 24.35
CA SER A 220 -2.34 9.57 23.40
C SER A 220 -0.94 9.09 23.81
N ASP A 221 -0.34 8.21 23.01
CA ASP A 221 1.13 8.05 22.95
C ASP A 221 1.81 9.30 22.33
N ASP A 222 1.04 10.28 21.86
CA ASP A 222 1.50 11.60 21.44
C ASP A 222 1.17 12.64 22.51
N ALA A 223 1.96 12.65 23.59
CA ALA A 223 2.18 13.91 24.31
C ALA A 223 2.94 14.84 23.35
N PRO A 224 2.44 16.06 23.03
CA PRO A 224 3.29 17.03 22.38
C PRO A 224 4.40 17.35 23.37
N GLU A 225 5.64 16.98 23.03
CA GLU A 225 6.80 17.53 23.74
C GLU A 225 6.63 19.06 23.80
N PRO A 226 6.86 19.70 24.96
CA PRO A 226 6.88 21.14 25.04
C PRO A 226 7.89 21.63 24.00
N LYS A 227 7.41 22.40 23.01
CA LYS A 227 8.28 22.97 21.98
C LYS A 227 9.37 23.78 22.67
N SER A 228 10.55 23.20 22.82
CA SER A 228 11.76 23.95 23.18
C SER A 228 11.90 25.04 22.12
N GLY A 229 11.80 26.30 22.56
CA GLY A 229 11.91 27.46 21.69
C GLY A 229 13.16 27.35 20.84
N LYS A 230 12.99 27.27 19.51
CA LYS A 230 14.07 27.53 18.59
C LYS A 230 14.37 29.02 18.68
N THR A 231 15.32 29.39 19.54
CA THR A 231 16.04 30.65 19.44
C THR A 231 16.51 30.81 18.01
N ARG A 232 16.09 31.92 17.38
CA ARG A 232 16.50 32.29 16.02
C ARG A 232 18.02 32.43 16.04
N ARG A 233 18.74 31.55 15.33
CA ARG A 233 20.18 31.72 15.13
C ARG A 233 20.39 33.00 14.32
N PRO A 234 21.28 33.92 14.75
CA PRO A 234 21.53 35.15 14.02
C PRO A 234 22.17 34.85 12.67
N ARG A 235 21.73 35.61 11.66
CA ARG A 235 22.16 35.54 10.27
C ARG A 235 23.62 35.99 10.20
N SER A 236 24.54 35.05 10.07
CA SER A 236 25.96 35.35 9.89
C SER A 236 26.18 35.98 8.52
N GLU A 237 26.58 37.24 8.58
CA GLU A 237 27.11 38.06 7.51
C GLU A 237 28.39 37.40 6.94
N LYS A 238 28.43 37.13 5.63
CA LYS A 238 29.69 37.09 4.85
C LYS A 238 29.43 37.06 3.34
N ARG A 239 29.86 38.18 2.73
CA ARG A 239 30.56 38.31 1.43
C ARG A 239 29.73 38.35 0.15
N ARG A 240 29.28 39.58 -0.11
CA ARG A 240 29.28 40.35 -1.38
C ARG A 240 30.27 39.80 -2.43
N ALA A 241 29.74 39.24 -3.51
CA ALA A 241 30.36 39.24 -4.83
C ALA A 241 29.38 39.91 -5.81
N LYS A 242 29.85 40.98 -6.45
CA LYS A 242 29.08 41.85 -7.35
C LYS A 242 28.59 41.05 -8.56
N ARG A 243 27.28 41.10 -8.85
CA ARG A 243 26.76 40.87 -10.21
C ARG A 243 26.14 42.18 -10.69
N VAL A 244 26.61 42.63 -11.84
CA VAL A 244 26.30 43.90 -12.49
C VAL A 244 24.81 43.97 -12.83
N LYS A 245 24.24 45.15 -12.61
CA LYS A 245 22.86 45.54 -12.90
C LYS A 245 22.75 45.75 -14.42
N VAL A 246 21.87 45.02 -15.09
CA VAL A 246 21.43 45.34 -16.46
C VAL A 246 19.94 45.58 -16.37
N GLU A 247 19.52 46.80 -16.69
CA GLU A 247 18.12 47.23 -16.69
C GLU A 247 17.37 46.65 -17.91
N PRO A 248 16.05 46.44 -17.82
CA PRO A 248 15.29 45.74 -18.85
C PRO A 248 14.99 46.67 -20.03
N SER A 249 15.41 46.26 -21.24
CA SER A 249 14.98 46.86 -22.49
C SER A 249 13.71 46.15 -22.99
N SER A 250 12.70 46.96 -23.27
CA SER A 250 11.43 46.61 -23.88
C SER A 250 11.61 46.00 -25.28
N GLY A 251 10.94 44.87 -25.57
CA GLY A 251 10.69 44.46 -26.95
C GLY A 251 10.50 42.96 -27.16
N ASN A 252 9.34 42.61 -27.74
CA ASN A 252 9.09 41.45 -28.61
C ASN A 252 8.81 40.08 -27.98
N GLU A 253 7.88 39.99 -27.01
CA GLU A 253 7.24 38.70 -26.68
C GLU A 253 5.99 38.39 -27.52
N ASP A 254 5.36 39.39 -28.15
CA ASP A 254 4.18 39.19 -29.01
C ASP A 254 4.52 38.68 -30.43
N GLU A 255 5.75 38.88 -30.91
CA GLU A 255 6.16 38.43 -32.25
C GLU A 255 6.53 36.94 -32.30
N LEU A 256 6.92 36.35 -31.16
CA LEU A 256 7.24 34.92 -31.05
C LEU A 256 5.98 34.05 -30.97
N ARG A 257 4.90 34.61 -30.41
CA ARG A 257 3.61 33.93 -30.26
C ARG A 257 2.84 33.82 -31.59
N ALA A 258 3.11 34.71 -32.54
CA ALA A 258 2.51 34.69 -33.88
C ALA A 258 3.18 33.70 -34.85
N LYS A 259 4.46 33.33 -34.62
CA LYS A 259 5.21 32.43 -35.53
C LYS A 259 4.98 30.94 -35.23
N MET A 260 4.63 30.56 -34.00
CA MET A 260 4.35 29.15 -33.65
C MET A 260 2.93 28.67 -34.00
N ALA A 261 2.00 29.58 -34.33
CA ALA A 261 0.62 29.23 -34.69
C ALA A 261 0.42 28.92 -36.19
N ALA A 262 1.45 29.12 -37.03
CA ALA A 262 1.37 28.91 -38.48
C ALA A 262 2.00 27.60 -38.97
N GLU A 263 2.60 26.79 -38.08
CA GLU A 263 3.33 25.56 -38.45
C GLU A 263 2.64 24.28 -37.92
N THR A 264 1.30 24.26 -37.87
CA THR A 264 0.54 23.08 -37.40
C THR A 264 -0.60 22.65 -38.33
N VAL A 265 -0.64 23.16 -39.56
CA VAL A 265 -1.66 22.81 -40.56
C VAL A 265 -1.04 22.44 -41.90
N GLU A 266 -0.38 21.28 -41.97
CA GLU A 266 -0.32 20.47 -43.20
C GLU A 266 0.17 19.03 -42.91
N ALA A 267 -0.45 18.06 -43.58
CA ALA A 267 -0.10 16.62 -43.69
C ALA A 267 -0.60 15.70 -42.53
N VAL A 268 -1.35 14.61 -42.72
CA VAL A 268 -1.66 13.76 -43.88
C VAL A 268 -3.01 13.06 -43.66
N GLU A 269 -3.81 12.99 -44.72
CA GLU A 269 -5.09 12.29 -44.87
C GLU A 269 -5.00 10.76 -44.66
N LEU A 270 -6.08 10.18 -44.13
CA LEU A 270 -6.32 8.73 -44.06
C LEU A 270 -7.04 8.27 -45.34
N PRO A 271 -6.61 7.21 -46.04
CA PRO A 271 -7.42 6.60 -47.08
C PRO A 271 -8.42 5.56 -46.54
N ASP A 272 -9.57 5.58 -47.20
CA ASP A 272 -10.83 4.88 -46.94
C ASP A 272 -10.79 3.35 -46.85
N ALA A 273 -11.83 2.86 -46.20
CA ALA A 273 -12.25 1.47 -46.06
C ALA A 273 -12.41 0.72 -47.40
N VAL A 274 -11.79 -0.47 -47.50
CA VAL A 274 -12.13 -1.46 -48.52
C VAL A 274 -12.82 -2.66 -47.88
N THR A 275 -14.10 -2.76 -48.21
CA THR A 275 -15.03 -3.85 -47.95
C THR A 275 -14.68 -5.08 -48.80
N LEU A 276 -14.40 -6.25 -48.20
CA LEU A 276 -14.41 -7.53 -48.93
C LEU A 276 -15.14 -8.65 -48.17
N LYS A 277 -16.39 -8.77 -48.62
CA LYS A 277 -17.33 -9.90 -48.71
C LYS A 277 -16.84 -11.30 -48.31
N THR A 278 -17.74 -11.90 -47.54
CA THR A 278 -18.06 -13.33 -47.42
C THR A 278 -17.96 -14.13 -48.73
N ARG A 279 -17.37 -15.33 -48.66
CA ARG A 279 -17.72 -16.46 -49.53
C ARG A 279 -17.94 -17.72 -48.70
N LYS A 280 -19.12 -18.30 -48.89
CA LYS A 280 -19.59 -19.58 -48.36
C LYS A 280 -19.41 -20.65 -49.44
N ALA A 281 -19.32 -21.89 -48.96
CA ALA A 281 -19.12 -23.17 -49.63
C ALA A 281 -19.78 -23.41 -51.00
N LYS A 282 -19.16 -24.31 -51.76
CA LYS A 282 -19.84 -25.42 -52.43
C LYS A 282 -19.10 -26.70 -52.11
#